data_AF-A0A6A5SNR1-F1
#
_entry.id   AF-A0A6A5SNR1-F1
#
_cell.length_a   1.000
_cell.length_b   1.000
_cell.length_c   1.000
_cell.angle_alpha   90.00
_cell.angle_beta   90.00
_cell.angle_gamma   90.00
#
_symmetry.space_group_name_H-M   'P 1'
#
loop_
_entity.id
_entity.type
_entity.pdbx_description
1 polymer ?
#
loop_
_entity_poly.entity_id
_entity_poly.type
_entity_poly.pdbx_seq_one_letter_code
_entity_poly.pdbx_strand_id
1 'polypeptide(L)'
;MFTFNILLFALFSLLSILRLLKHASHIRAQILSNTDELCYLAAPAIAYLTIVAQVSLTCSQAWGYSWTIVAYVLWWIGLAWTLPLCSFHIIILAKHEIITAEREKASPTMLLPLISVMTLGTTGGLICEHSTAISAAMAVPVIVVGFVAIGYAMFLSLVFYAVLLHKLIAVGLPPSAKLPSLVITVGPMGQFATAIQVLSSAASSRGLFAAYGEGAWLQSSAARSVSAAAVLVALLTLGFGVL
;
A
#
# COMPACT_ATOMS: atom_id res chain seq x y z
N MET A 1 1.01 -0.07 22.28
CA MET A 1 0.60 -0.50 20.93
C MET A 1 1.78 -0.76 20.00
N PHE A 2 2.71 0.19 19.79
CA PHE A 2 3.86 0.00 18.89
C PHE A 2 4.74 -1.24 19.20
N THR A 3 5.21 -1.40 20.45
CA THR A 3 6.02 -2.55 20.86
C THR A 3 5.29 -3.88 20.65
N PHE A 4 3.99 -3.91 20.90
CA PHE A 4 3.16 -5.11 20.70
C PHE A 4 3.09 -5.49 19.22
N ASN A 5 2.92 -4.52 18.32
CA ASN A 5 2.94 -4.77 16.87
C ASN A 5 4.28 -5.33 16.39
N ILE A 6 5.40 -4.82 16.93
CA ILE A 6 6.74 -5.36 16.62
C ILE A 6 6.86 -6.81 17.08
N LEU A 7 6.42 -7.12 18.30
CA LEU A 7 6.47 -8.49 18.84
C LEU A 7 5.64 -9.45 17.99
N LEU A 8 4.41 -9.07 17.62
CA LEU A 8 3.56 -9.87 16.76
C LEU A 8 4.19 -10.05 15.37
N PHE A 9 4.70 -8.98 14.77
CA PHE A 9 5.34 -9.06 13.46
C PHE A 9 6.58 -9.97 13.48
N ALA A 10 7.42 -9.85 14.51
CA ALA A 10 8.60 -10.69 14.68
C ALA A 10 8.21 -12.16 14.86
N LEU A 11 7.21 -12.44 15.71
CA LEU A 11 6.72 -13.80 15.96
C LEU A 11 6.15 -14.43 14.68
N PHE A 12 5.24 -13.75 13.98
CA PHE A 12 4.63 -14.29 12.77
C PHE A 12 5.59 -14.36 11.59
N SER A 13 6.54 -13.42 11.48
CA SER A 13 7.61 -13.50 10.48
C SER A 13 8.52 -14.69 10.74
N LEU A 14 8.90 -14.92 12.00
CA LEU A 14 9.70 -16.09 12.39
C LEU A 14 8.97 -17.39 12.05
N LEU A 15 7.69 -17.50 12.41
CA LEU A 15 6.87 -18.67 12.07
C LEU A 15 6.75 -18.86 10.55
N SER A 16 6.59 -17.78 9.78
CA SER A 16 6.50 -17.83 8.32
C SER A 16 7.82 -18.26 7.68
N ILE A 17 8.95 -17.74 8.16
CA ILE A 17 10.29 -18.14 7.71
C ILE A 17 10.54 -19.62 8.06
N LEU A 18 10.21 -20.06 9.27
CA LEU A 18 10.33 -21.46 9.66
C LEU A 18 9.46 -22.39 8.78
N ARG A 19 8.24 -21.96 8.43
CA ARG A 19 7.36 -22.67 7.50
C ARG A 19 8.01 -22.76 6.11
N LEU A 20 8.55 -21.65 5.60
CA LEU A 20 9.27 -21.57 4.32
C LEU A 20 10.49 -22.48 4.27
N LEU A 21 11.30 -22.52 5.34
CA LEU A 21 12.50 -23.36 5.41
C LEU A 21 12.16 -24.85 5.47
N LYS A 22 11.12 -25.24 6.22
CA LYS A 22 10.75 -26.66 6.38
C LYS A 22 9.96 -27.22 5.20
N HIS A 23 9.17 -26.39 4.49
CA HIS A 23 8.21 -26.84 3.48
C HIS A 23 8.33 -26.07 2.15
N ALA A 24 9.55 -25.65 1.78
CA ALA A 24 9.81 -24.77 0.62
C ALA A 24 9.18 -25.27 -0.70
N SER A 25 9.30 -26.57 -0.99
CA SER A 25 8.74 -27.17 -2.20
C SER A 25 7.21 -27.12 -2.23
N HIS A 26 6.58 -27.50 -1.11
CA HIS A 26 5.12 -27.47 -0.95
C HIS A 26 4.57 -26.05 -1.04
N ILE A 27 5.23 -25.07 -0.41
CA ILE A 27 4.77 -23.67 -0.43
C ILE A 27 4.91 -23.07 -1.83
N ARG A 28 6.01 -23.36 -2.55
CA ARG A 28 6.13 -22.91 -3.95
C ARG A 28 5.01 -23.47 -4.82
N ALA A 29 4.68 -24.76 -4.66
CA ALA A 29 3.56 -25.37 -5.37
C ALA A 29 2.22 -24.72 -4.99
N GLN A 30 2.00 -24.41 -3.71
CA GLN A 30 0.77 -23.72 -3.26
C GLN A 30 0.66 -22.28 -3.76
N ILE A 31 1.74 -21.49 -3.72
CA ILE A 31 1.74 -20.10 -4.20
C ILE A 31 1.41 -20.05 -5.70
N LEU A 32 1.90 -21.02 -6.48
CA LEU A 32 1.63 -21.06 -7.92
C LEU A 32 0.24 -21.62 -8.24
N SER A 33 -0.28 -22.55 -7.44
CA SER A 33 -1.57 -23.21 -7.71
C SER A 33 -2.78 -22.51 -7.06
N ASN A 34 -2.58 -21.78 -5.97
CA ASN A 34 -3.64 -21.12 -5.21
C ASN A 34 -3.47 -19.60 -5.23
N THR A 35 -4.38 -18.93 -5.94
CA THR A 35 -4.41 -17.48 -6.09
C THR A 35 -4.55 -16.75 -4.75
N ASP A 36 -5.33 -17.29 -3.80
CA ASP A 36 -5.49 -16.65 -2.49
C ASP A 36 -4.15 -16.61 -1.73
N GLU A 37 -3.43 -17.74 -1.67
CA GLU A 37 -2.13 -17.84 -1.00
C GLU A 37 -1.08 -16.92 -1.62
N LEU A 38 -1.07 -16.80 -2.96
CA LEU A 38 -0.25 -15.82 -3.66
C LEU A 38 -0.56 -14.43 -3.14
N CYS A 39 -1.82 -13.99 -3.24
CA CYS A 39 -2.23 -12.64 -2.86
C CYS A 39 -1.96 -12.28 -1.38
N TYR A 40 -2.02 -13.26 -0.48
CA TYR A 40 -1.68 -13.06 0.94
C TYR A 40 -0.19 -12.78 1.19
N LEU A 41 0.71 -12.99 0.23
CA LEU A 41 2.13 -12.57 0.34
C LEU A 41 2.30 -11.06 0.50
N ALA A 42 1.28 -10.27 0.16
CA ALA A 42 1.27 -8.83 0.39
C ALA A 42 1.07 -8.45 1.87
N ALA A 43 0.48 -9.32 2.69
CA ALA A 43 0.13 -9.00 4.08
C ALA A 43 1.36 -8.70 4.98
N PRO A 44 2.47 -9.48 4.92
CA PRO A 44 3.70 -9.12 5.62
C PRO A 44 4.26 -7.75 5.19
N ALA A 45 4.13 -7.41 3.92
CA ALA A 45 4.64 -6.13 3.41
C ALA A 45 3.79 -4.94 3.91
N ILE A 46 2.47 -5.10 4.01
CA ILE A 46 1.56 -4.12 4.63
C ILE A 46 1.93 -3.94 6.12
N ALA A 47 2.12 -5.04 6.85
CA ALA A 47 2.47 -5.00 8.27
C ALA A 47 3.84 -4.31 8.49
N TYR A 48 4.82 -4.63 7.64
CA TYR A 48 6.13 -3.96 7.63
C TYR A 48 5.98 -2.44 7.47
N LEU A 49 5.27 -1.99 6.43
CA LEU A 49 5.07 -0.55 6.17
C LEU A 49 4.31 0.17 7.29
N THR A 50 3.42 -0.54 7.98
CA THR A 50 2.73 -0.01 9.16
C THR A 50 3.71 0.21 10.31
N ILE A 51 4.67 -0.70 10.53
CA ILE A 51 5.74 -0.51 11.52
C ILE A 51 6.61 0.68 11.12
N VAL A 52 6.98 0.79 9.84
CA VAL A 52 7.77 1.93 9.34
C VAL A 52 7.06 3.26 9.61
N ALA A 53 5.74 3.34 9.38
CA ALA A 53 4.95 4.53 9.72
C ALA A 53 5.03 4.85 11.22
N GLN A 54 4.94 3.83 12.08
CA GLN A 54 5.03 4.00 13.53
C GLN A 54 6.43 4.40 14.00
N VAL A 55 7.50 4.00 13.30
CA VAL A 55 8.86 4.51 13.57
C VAL A 55 8.91 6.03 13.38
N SER A 56 8.26 6.56 12.34
CA SER A 56 8.15 8.01 12.15
C SER A 56 7.29 8.67 13.25
N LEU A 57 6.12 8.12 13.55
CA LEU A 57 5.17 8.71 14.49
C LEU A 57 5.61 8.63 15.96
N THR A 58 6.40 7.61 16.33
CA THR A 58 6.80 7.36 17.73
C THR A 58 8.30 7.59 17.93
N CYS A 59 9.14 6.85 17.21
CA CYS A 59 10.58 6.82 17.45
C CYS A 59 11.27 8.12 17.01
N SER A 60 10.95 8.62 15.81
CA SER A 60 11.54 9.87 15.31
C SER A 60 11.17 11.07 16.18
N GLN A 61 9.93 11.11 16.70
CA GLN A 61 9.51 12.18 17.61
C GLN A 61 10.15 12.06 18.99
N ALA A 62 10.24 10.86 19.57
CA ALA A 62 10.77 10.65 20.92
C ALA A 62 12.31 10.64 20.99
N TRP A 63 12.98 10.14 19.95
CA TRP A 63 14.42 9.83 19.97
C TRP A 63 15.21 10.56 18.87
N GLY A 64 14.56 11.42 18.09
CA GLY A 64 15.20 12.41 17.22
C GLY A 64 15.56 11.94 15.81
N TYR A 65 16.41 12.73 15.15
CA TYR A 65 16.69 12.67 13.71
C TYR A 65 17.27 11.33 13.22
N SER A 66 18.05 10.62 14.04
CA SER A 66 18.59 9.31 13.65
C SER A 66 17.48 8.32 13.27
N TRP A 67 16.34 8.37 13.98
CA TRP A 67 15.19 7.53 13.67
C TRP A 67 14.39 8.01 12.46
N THR A 68 14.50 9.29 12.08
CA THR A 68 14.02 9.78 10.77
C THR A 68 14.77 9.11 9.63
N ILE A 69 16.10 9.01 9.72
CA ILE A 69 16.92 8.33 8.71
C ILE A 69 16.54 6.85 8.64
N VAL A 70 16.37 6.19 9.78
CA VAL A 70 15.92 4.79 9.82
C VAL A 70 14.57 4.62 9.13
N ALA A 71 13.56 5.45 9.45
CA ALA A 71 12.26 5.39 8.80
C ALA A 71 12.34 5.61 7.28
N TYR A 72 13.17 6.58 6.86
CA TYR A 72 13.41 6.88 5.45
C TYR A 72 14.02 5.68 4.69
N VAL A 73 15.06 5.05 5.25
CA VAL A 73 15.71 3.87 4.63
C VAL A 73 14.74 2.70 4.57
N LEU A 74 14.01 2.43 5.66
CA LEU A 74 13.02 1.35 5.69
C LEU A 74 11.89 1.57 4.67
N TRP A 75 11.52 2.82 4.40
CA TRP A 75 10.51 3.11 3.38
C TRP A 75 10.98 2.73 1.97
N TRP A 76 12.23 3.01 1.61
CA TRP A 76 12.79 2.58 0.31
C TRP A 76 12.89 1.07 0.17
N ILE A 77 13.22 0.36 1.27
CA ILE A 77 13.15 -1.11 1.31
C ILE A 77 11.70 -1.57 1.10
N GLY A 78 10.74 -0.89 1.71
CA GLY A 78 9.32 -1.10 1.49
C GLY A 78 8.92 -0.95 0.02
N LEU A 79 9.36 0.11 -0.66
CA LEU A 79 9.14 0.31 -2.10
C LEU A 79 9.69 -0.84 -2.93
N ALA A 80 10.94 -1.24 -2.66
CA ALA A 80 11.62 -2.34 -3.35
C ALA A 80 10.97 -3.71 -3.08
N TRP A 81 10.17 -3.82 -2.01
CA TRP A 81 9.37 -5.01 -1.73
C TRP A 81 8.01 -4.94 -2.42
N THR A 82 7.20 -3.91 -2.14
CA THR A 82 5.78 -3.89 -2.52
C THR A 82 5.56 -3.75 -4.02
N LEU A 83 6.33 -2.92 -4.72
CA LEU A 83 6.14 -2.72 -6.17
C LEU A 83 6.48 -3.97 -6.99
N PRO A 84 7.66 -4.63 -6.79
CA PRO A 84 7.95 -5.88 -7.47
C PRO A 84 6.98 -6.99 -7.09
N LEU A 85 6.60 -7.07 -5.80
CA LEU A 85 5.60 -8.04 -5.35
C LEU A 85 4.29 -7.84 -6.11
N CYS A 86 3.74 -6.63 -6.15
CA CYS A 86 2.50 -6.34 -6.87
C CYS A 86 2.61 -6.62 -8.37
N SER A 87 3.71 -6.22 -9.00
CA SER A 87 3.98 -6.47 -10.43
C SER A 87 4.05 -7.98 -10.74
N PHE A 88 4.74 -8.74 -9.91
CA PHE A 88 4.86 -10.19 -10.02
C PHE A 88 3.50 -10.88 -9.91
N HIS A 89 2.63 -10.43 -9.00
CA HIS A 89 1.28 -10.96 -8.85
C HIS A 89 0.47 -10.80 -10.13
N ILE A 90 0.48 -9.62 -10.73
CA ILE A 90 -0.27 -9.35 -11.98
C ILE A 90 0.23 -10.24 -13.10
N ILE A 91 1.54 -10.42 -13.22
CA ILE A 91 2.14 -11.27 -14.26
C ILE A 91 1.72 -12.73 -14.09
N ILE A 92 1.69 -13.26 -12.86
CA ILE A 92 1.22 -14.64 -12.62
C ILE A 92 -0.28 -14.76 -12.94
N LEU A 93 -1.09 -13.81 -12.46
CA LEU A 93 -2.53 -13.79 -12.72
C LEU A 93 -2.84 -13.76 -14.22
N ALA A 94 -2.08 -12.97 -15.00
CA ALA A 94 -2.22 -12.88 -16.44
C ALA A 94 -1.80 -14.19 -17.15
N LYS A 95 -0.75 -14.87 -16.67
CA LYS A 95 -0.28 -16.14 -17.24
C LYS A 95 -1.19 -17.32 -16.95
N HIS A 96 -1.89 -17.32 -15.81
CA HIS A 96 -2.75 -18.43 -15.41
C HIS A 96 -4.14 -18.40 -16.06
N GLU A 97 -4.40 -17.49 -17.01
CA GLU A 97 -5.70 -17.34 -17.70
C GLU A 97 -6.93 -17.32 -16.77
N ILE A 98 -6.73 -16.90 -15.52
CA ILE A 98 -7.79 -16.86 -14.49
C ILE A 98 -8.93 -15.94 -14.95
N ILE A 99 -8.61 -14.98 -15.83
CA ILE A 99 -9.56 -14.00 -16.38
C ILE A 99 -10.44 -14.62 -17.48
N THR A 100 -9.99 -15.66 -18.19
CA THR A 100 -10.68 -16.22 -19.38
C THR A 100 -11.29 -17.60 -19.20
N ALA A 101 -10.68 -18.51 -18.43
CA ALA A 101 -11.14 -19.91 -18.36
C ALA A 101 -11.92 -20.28 -17.09
N GLU A 102 -11.71 -19.59 -15.96
CA GLU A 102 -12.32 -19.95 -14.67
C GLU A 102 -12.84 -18.71 -13.91
N ARG A 103 -13.97 -18.15 -14.37
CA ARG A 103 -14.69 -17.03 -13.70
C ARG A 103 -14.90 -17.24 -12.20
N GLU A 104 -14.91 -18.47 -11.72
CA GLU A 104 -15.10 -18.81 -10.31
C GLU A 104 -13.91 -18.44 -9.41
N LYS A 105 -12.69 -18.34 -9.95
CA LYS A 105 -11.46 -18.15 -9.15
C LYS A 105 -11.10 -16.72 -8.81
N ALA A 106 -11.76 -15.71 -9.40
CA ALA A 106 -11.50 -14.31 -9.03
C ALA A 106 -11.89 -14.07 -7.56
N SER A 107 -10.95 -13.66 -6.71
CA SER A 107 -11.14 -13.53 -5.26
C SER A 107 -10.88 -12.10 -4.81
N PRO A 108 -11.64 -11.54 -3.85
CA PRO A 108 -11.36 -10.21 -3.31
C PRO A 108 -9.93 -10.02 -2.78
N THR A 109 -9.29 -11.12 -2.38
CA THR A 109 -7.88 -11.16 -1.94
C THR A 109 -6.91 -10.63 -3.00
N MET A 110 -7.28 -10.68 -4.29
CA MET A 110 -6.49 -10.13 -5.41
C MET A 110 -6.16 -8.65 -5.27
N LEU A 111 -6.90 -7.92 -4.42
CA LEU A 111 -6.66 -6.52 -4.12
C LEU A 111 -5.55 -6.28 -3.07
N LEU A 112 -5.14 -7.30 -2.30
CA LEU A 112 -4.15 -7.16 -1.23
C LEU A 112 -2.78 -6.62 -1.71
N PRO A 113 -2.21 -7.06 -2.85
CA PRO A 113 -0.98 -6.46 -3.36
C PRO A 113 -1.13 -4.97 -3.68
N LEU A 114 -2.29 -4.54 -4.18
CA LEU A 114 -2.58 -3.14 -4.48
C LEU A 114 -2.66 -2.31 -3.19
N ILE A 115 -3.33 -2.86 -2.17
CA ILE A 115 -3.37 -2.28 -0.82
C ILE A 115 -1.96 -2.09 -0.27
N SER A 116 -1.03 -3.02 -0.50
CA SER A 116 0.37 -2.87 -0.05
C SER A 116 1.08 -1.67 -0.68
N VAL A 117 0.86 -1.41 -1.97
CA VAL A 117 1.44 -0.26 -2.67
C VAL A 117 0.76 1.05 -2.23
N MET A 118 -0.53 1.03 -1.93
CA MET A 118 -1.20 2.22 -1.38
C MET A 118 -0.74 2.52 0.06
N THR A 119 -0.52 1.47 0.86
CA THR A 119 0.06 1.59 2.21
C THR A 119 1.45 2.23 2.14
N LEU A 120 2.26 1.90 1.12
CA LEU A 120 3.55 2.54 0.89
C LEU A 120 3.41 4.06 0.69
N GLY A 121 2.42 4.49 -0.09
CA GLY A 121 2.10 5.91 -0.28
C GLY A 121 1.71 6.60 1.03
N THR A 122 0.79 6.00 1.79
CA THR A 122 0.39 6.50 3.12
C THR A 122 1.60 6.63 4.05
N THR A 123 2.41 5.58 4.17
CA THR A 123 3.62 5.59 5.01
C THR A 123 4.62 6.66 4.55
N GLY A 124 4.80 6.85 3.24
CA GLY A 124 5.69 7.86 2.69
C GLY A 124 5.27 9.28 3.07
N GLY A 125 3.97 9.57 2.97
CA GLY A 125 3.40 10.84 3.43
C GLY A 125 3.61 11.03 4.94
N LEU A 126 3.32 10.01 5.75
CA LEU A 126 3.50 10.09 7.21
C LEU A 126 4.96 10.38 7.60
N ILE A 127 5.92 9.74 6.93
CA ILE A 127 7.35 10.00 7.17
C ILE A 127 7.70 11.45 6.87
N CYS A 128 7.24 11.98 5.74
CA CYS A 128 7.57 13.34 5.32
C CYS A 128 6.93 14.40 6.21
N GLU A 129 5.73 14.13 6.72
CA GLU A 129 4.97 15.06 7.54
C GLU A 129 5.44 15.04 9.01
N HIS A 130 5.61 13.85 9.60
CA HIS A 130 5.74 13.69 11.05
C HIS A 130 7.16 13.44 11.54
N SER A 131 8.12 13.12 10.67
CA SER A 131 9.48 12.85 11.11
C SER A 131 10.23 14.12 11.52
N THR A 132 10.97 14.03 12.61
CA THR A 132 11.79 15.12 13.13
C THR A 132 12.88 15.52 12.13
N ALA A 133 12.99 16.82 11.84
CA ALA A 133 14.04 17.43 11.02
C ALA A 133 14.30 16.80 9.63
N ILE A 134 13.29 16.21 8.98
CA ILE A 134 13.45 15.73 7.60
C ILE A 134 13.67 16.90 6.64
N SER A 135 14.66 16.79 5.76
CA SER A 135 14.98 17.83 4.77
C SER A 135 14.10 17.73 3.52
N ALA A 136 13.92 18.85 2.82
CA ALA A 136 13.18 18.87 1.55
C ALA A 136 13.80 17.94 0.50
N ALA A 137 15.13 17.85 0.45
CA ALA A 137 15.85 16.96 -0.48
C ALA A 137 15.54 15.47 -0.26
N MET A 138 15.24 15.06 0.98
CA MET A 138 14.80 13.69 1.28
C MET A 138 13.30 13.50 1.11
N ALA A 139 12.49 14.46 1.55
CA ALA A 139 11.04 14.32 1.57
C ALA A 139 10.41 14.40 0.18
N VAL A 140 10.88 15.30 -0.69
CA VAL A 140 10.28 15.50 -2.03
C VAL A 140 10.33 14.24 -2.90
N PRO A 141 11.45 13.50 -3.00
CA PRO A 141 11.48 12.23 -3.73
C PRO A 141 10.47 11.21 -3.19
N VAL A 142 10.32 11.10 -1.86
CA VAL A 142 9.36 10.18 -1.23
C VAL A 142 7.92 10.57 -1.59
N ILE A 143 7.61 11.87 -1.58
CA ILE A 143 6.28 12.38 -1.96
C ILE A 143 5.99 12.09 -3.44
N VAL A 144 6.91 12.41 -4.34
CA VAL A 144 6.76 12.19 -5.79
C VAL A 144 6.58 10.69 -6.10
N VAL A 145 7.47 9.85 -5.58
CA VAL A 145 7.39 8.40 -5.77
C VAL A 145 6.12 7.85 -5.11
N GLY A 146 5.71 8.39 -3.97
CA GLY A 146 4.44 8.08 -3.32
C GLY A 146 3.24 8.33 -4.24
N PHE A 147 3.15 9.52 -4.85
CA PHE A 147 2.07 9.84 -5.80
C PHE A 147 2.06 8.89 -7.01
N VAL A 148 3.23 8.57 -7.57
CA VAL A 148 3.35 7.60 -8.68
C VAL A 148 2.87 6.21 -8.26
N ALA A 149 3.29 5.74 -7.09
CA ALA A 149 2.94 4.42 -6.57
C ALA A 149 1.44 4.28 -6.30
N ILE A 150 0.79 5.29 -5.69
CA ILE A 150 -0.65 5.23 -5.44
C ILE A 150 -1.45 5.35 -6.73
N GLY A 151 -0.96 6.10 -7.73
CA GLY A 151 -1.58 6.17 -9.05
C GLY A 151 -1.56 4.82 -9.75
N TYR A 152 -0.40 4.15 -9.76
CA TYR A 152 -0.26 2.79 -10.27
C TYR A 152 -1.27 1.82 -9.61
N ALA A 153 -1.34 1.82 -8.28
CA ALA A 153 -2.23 0.93 -7.55
C ALA A 153 -3.72 1.27 -7.78
N MET A 154 -4.06 2.55 -7.88
CA MET A 154 -5.44 3.02 -8.08
C MET A 154 -6.01 2.57 -9.43
N PHE A 155 -5.31 2.86 -10.52
CA PHE A 155 -5.80 2.49 -11.86
C PHE A 155 -5.94 0.98 -12.00
N LEU A 156 -5.00 0.22 -11.45
CA LEU A 156 -5.08 -1.23 -11.47
C LEU A 156 -6.20 -1.78 -10.58
N SER A 157 -6.49 -1.12 -9.45
CA SER A 157 -7.64 -1.46 -8.60
C SER A 157 -8.95 -1.32 -9.39
N LEU A 158 -9.13 -0.27 -10.20
CA LEU A 158 -10.32 -0.10 -11.05
C LEU A 158 -10.52 -1.27 -12.02
N VAL A 159 -9.43 -1.76 -12.63
CA VAL A 159 -9.48 -2.95 -13.50
C VAL A 159 -9.92 -4.19 -12.72
N PHE A 160 -9.36 -4.41 -11.53
CA PHE A 160 -9.68 -5.57 -10.69
C PHE A 160 -11.11 -5.49 -10.15
N TYR A 161 -11.60 -4.29 -9.81
CA TYR A 161 -12.99 -4.09 -9.43
C TYR A 161 -13.96 -4.46 -10.55
N ALA A 162 -13.65 -4.12 -11.80
CA ALA A 162 -14.49 -4.53 -12.94
C ALA A 162 -14.60 -6.06 -13.03
N VAL A 163 -13.48 -6.78 -12.85
CA VAL A 163 -13.46 -8.26 -12.84
C VAL A 163 -14.27 -8.83 -11.67
N LEU A 164 -14.09 -8.27 -10.46
CA LEU A 164 -14.80 -8.72 -9.26
C LEU A 164 -16.30 -8.44 -9.33
N LEU A 165 -16.69 -7.27 -9.84
CA LEU A 165 -18.09 -6.90 -10.04
C LEU A 165 -18.75 -7.82 -11.07
N HIS A 166 -18.06 -8.08 -12.18
CA HIS A 166 -18.52 -9.01 -13.20
C HIS A 166 -18.73 -10.42 -12.62
N LYS A 167 -17.79 -10.93 -11.81
CA LYS A 167 -17.97 -12.20 -11.10
C LYS A 167 -19.21 -12.17 -10.20
N LEU A 168 -19.38 -11.11 -9.41
CA LEU A 168 -20.48 -10.98 -8.47
C LEU A 168 -21.85 -11.01 -9.17
N ILE A 169 -21.95 -10.35 -10.33
CA ILE A 169 -23.17 -10.31 -11.14
C ILE A 169 -23.41 -11.63 -11.87
N ALA A 170 -22.36 -12.23 -12.46
CA ALA A 170 -22.51 -13.39 -13.34
C ALA A 170 -22.57 -14.74 -12.60
N VAL A 171 -21.91 -14.86 -11.45
CA VAL A 171 -21.79 -16.11 -10.67
C VAL A 171 -22.53 -16.00 -9.35
N GLY A 172 -22.45 -14.84 -8.69
CA GLY A 172 -23.05 -14.60 -7.37
C GLY A 172 -22.01 -14.47 -6.26
N LEU A 173 -22.49 -14.55 -5.02
CA LEU A 173 -21.68 -14.37 -3.82
C LEU A 173 -20.68 -15.53 -3.62
N PRO A 174 -19.51 -15.26 -3.01
CA PRO A 174 -18.59 -16.32 -2.61
C PRO A 174 -19.25 -17.26 -1.56
N PRO A 175 -18.73 -18.48 -1.39
CA PRO A 175 -19.20 -19.40 -0.34
C PRO A 175 -19.17 -18.74 1.06
N SER A 176 -20.04 -19.17 1.97
CA SER A 176 -20.19 -18.59 3.31
C SER A 176 -18.88 -18.46 4.09
N ALA A 177 -17.97 -19.43 3.97
CA ALA A 177 -16.64 -19.39 4.59
C ALA A 177 -15.73 -18.26 4.07
N LYS A 178 -15.97 -17.77 2.85
CA LYS A 178 -15.21 -16.68 2.21
C LYS A 178 -15.97 -15.35 2.17
N LEU A 179 -17.23 -15.31 2.62
CA LEU A 179 -18.03 -14.09 2.66
C LEU A 179 -17.31 -12.91 3.34
N PRO A 180 -16.62 -13.10 4.49
CA PRO A 180 -15.90 -12.00 5.15
C PRO A 180 -14.82 -11.33 4.29
N SER A 181 -14.27 -12.03 3.29
CA SER A 181 -13.26 -11.48 2.39
C SER A 181 -13.78 -10.35 1.51
N LEU A 182 -15.10 -10.21 1.35
CA LEU A 182 -15.70 -9.10 0.62
C LEU A 182 -15.33 -7.75 1.23
N VAL A 183 -15.04 -7.66 2.54
CA VAL A 183 -14.59 -6.40 3.16
C VAL A 183 -13.29 -5.86 2.54
N ILE A 184 -12.48 -6.74 1.94
CA ILE A 184 -11.23 -6.36 1.26
C ILE A 184 -11.53 -5.44 0.06
N THR A 185 -12.72 -5.51 -0.55
CA THR A 185 -13.09 -4.65 -1.68
C THR A 185 -13.16 -3.18 -1.28
N VAL A 186 -13.41 -2.84 -0.02
CA VAL A 186 -13.38 -1.44 0.45
C VAL A 186 -11.94 -0.94 0.61
N GLY A 187 -11.00 -1.87 0.82
CA GLY A 187 -9.60 -1.60 1.16
C GLY A 187 -8.88 -0.62 0.21
N PRO A 188 -8.80 -0.90 -1.11
CA PRO A 188 -8.06 -0.04 -2.03
C PRO A 188 -8.56 1.41 -2.07
N MET A 189 -9.87 1.64 -2.16
CA MET A 189 -10.40 3.00 -2.25
C MET A 189 -10.18 3.80 -0.96
N GLY A 190 -10.37 3.17 0.20
CA GLY A 190 -10.06 3.80 1.49
C GLY A 190 -8.56 4.08 1.67
N GLN A 191 -7.70 3.17 1.24
CA GLN A 191 -6.25 3.34 1.32
C GLN A 191 -5.74 4.39 0.36
N PHE A 192 -6.26 4.46 -0.86
CA PHE A 192 -5.96 5.52 -1.81
C PHE A 192 -6.38 6.89 -1.28
N ALA A 193 -7.61 7.01 -0.77
CA ALA A 193 -8.12 8.25 -0.18
C ALA A 193 -7.26 8.73 1.00
N THR A 194 -6.76 7.80 1.82
CA THR A 194 -5.83 8.11 2.91
C THR A 194 -4.48 8.55 2.35
N ALA A 195 -3.89 7.78 1.45
CA ALA A 195 -2.56 8.03 0.93
C ALA A 195 -2.46 9.37 0.20
N ILE A 196 -3.44 9.69 -0.66
CA ILE A 196 -3.43 10.95 -1.41
C ILE A 196 -3.52 12.16 -0.48
N GLN A 197 -4.33 12.07 0.60
CA GLN A 197 -4.45 13.13 1.58
C GLN A 197 -3.15 13.33 2.35
N VAL A 198 -2.56 12.27 2.90
CA VAL A 198 -1.32 12.37 3.68
C VAL A 198 -0.15 12.84 2.81
N LEU A 199 -0.01 12.34 1.58
CA LEU A 199 1.02 12.82 0.64
C LEU A 199 0.83 14.29 0.28
N SER A 200 -0.41 14.74 0.09
CA SER A 200 -0.71 16.15 -0.18
C SER A 200 -0.49 17.04 1.05
N SER A 201 -0.79 16.54 2.24
CA SER A 201 -0.48 17.22 3.51
C SER A 201 1.03 17.37 3.63
N ALA A 202 1.79 16.30 3.45
CA ALA A 202 3.25 16.32 3.44
C ALA A 202 3.81 17.35 2.44
N ALA A 203 3.26 17.43 1.22
CA ALA A 203 3.68 18.40 0.20
C ALA A 203 3.44 19.86 0.61
N SER A 204 2.33 20.13 1.29
CA SER A 204 1.94 21.47 1.75
C SER A 204 2.53 21.87 3.10
N SER A 205 2.82 20.88 3.94
CA SER A 205 3.33 21.06 5.29
C SER A 205 4.80 21.46 5.29
N ARG A 206 5.21 22.19 6.33
CA ARG A 206 6.61 22.53 6.65
C ARG A 206 7.39 23.29 5.55
N GLY A 207 6.72 23.78 4.51
CA GLY A 207 7.35 24.49 3.40
C GLY A 207 8.30 23.63 2.57
N LEU A 208 8.12 22.31 2.54
CA LEU A 208 9.05 21.39 1.86
C LEU A 208 9.16 21.68 0.36
N PHE A 209 8.03 21.94 -0.32
CA PHE A 209 8.04 22.33 -1.74
C PHE A 209 8.66 23.72 -1.93
N ALA A 210 8.34 24.67 -1.06
CA ALA A 210 8.91 26.01 -1.12
C ALA A 210 10.44 26.00 -0.93
N ALA A 211 10.95 25.14 -0.05
CA ALA A 211 12.38 24.95 0.21
C ALA A 211 13.09 24.17 -0.90
N TYR A 212 12.37 23.35 -1.67
CA TYR A 212 12.92 22.64 -2.82
C TYR A 212 13.03 23.56 -4.04
N GLY A 213 11.97 24.32 -4.37
CA GLY A 213 12.02 25.46 -5.28
C GLY A 213 12.30 25.15 -6.77
N GLU A 214 12.37 23.87 -7.16
CA GLU A 214 12.76 23.46 -8.52
C GLU A 214 11.55 23.12 -9.41
N GLY A 215 11.48 23.74 -10.59
CA GLY A 215 10.43 23.49 -11.59
C GLY A 215 9.08 24.12 -11.27
N ALA A 216 8.07 23.82 -12.09
CA ALA A 216 6.74 24.45 -12.01
C ALA A 216 5.82 23.83 -10.93
N TRP A 217 6.07 22.57 -10.54
CA TRP A 217 5.20 21.83 -9.62
C TRP A 217 5.70 21.83 -8.17
N LEU A 218 7.00 21.99 -7.92
CA LEU A 218 7.59 21.97 -6.57
C LEU A 218 7.73 23.40 -6.02
N GLN A 219 6.63 24.16 -6.08
CA GLN A 219 6.54 25.53 -5.59
C GLN A 219 5.47 25.66 -4.51
N SER A 220 5.53 26.72 -3.72
CA SER A 220 4.56 27.00 -2.63
C SER A 220 3.12 27.18 -3.14
N SER A 221 2.95 27.73 -4.35
CA SER A 221 1.66 27.90 -5.01
C SER A 221 1.02 26.55 -5.37
N ALA A 222 1.81 25.64 -5.93
CA ALA A 222 1.38 24.31 -6.34
C ALA A 222 0.95 23.45 -5.15
N ALA A 223 1.64 23.57 -4.00
CA ALA A 223 1.35 22.76 -2.82
C ALA A 223 -0.08 22.94 -2.28
N ARG A 224 -0.60 24.18 -2.28
CA ARG A 224 -2.00 24.45 -1.89
C ARG A 224 -3.01 23.86 -2.87
N SER A 225 -2.74 23.99 -4.17
CA SER A 225 -3.60 23.43 -5.22
C SER A 225 -3.64 21.90 -5.17
N VAL A 226 -2.49 21.26 -4.91
CA VAL A 226 -2.39 19.79 -4.75
C VAL A 226 -3.20 19.31 -3.54
N SER A 227 -3.12 20.01 -2.41
CA SER A 227 -3.92 19.66 -1.21
C SER A 227 -5.43 19.77 -1.46
N ALA A 228 -5.89 20.87 -2.05
CA ALA A 228 -7.32 21.04 -2.36
C ALA A 228 -7.83 19.98 -3.34
N ALA A 229 -7.08 19.68 -4.39
CA ALA A 229 -7.41 18.62 -5.35
C ALA A 229 -7.42 17.23 -4.69
N ALA A 230 -6.44 16.94 -3.84
CA ALA A 230 -6.35 15.67 -3.12
C ALA A 230 -7.55 15.43 -2.20
N VAL A 231 -8.02 16.46 -1.48
CA VAL A 231 -9.22 16.36 -0.64
C VAL A 231 -10.45 16.02 -1.48
N LEU A 232 -10.67 16.72 -2.60
CA LEU A 232 -11.80 16.45 -3.49
C LEU A 232 -11.74 15.02 -4.04
N VAL A 233 -10.59 14.60 -4.55
CA VAL A 233 -10.38 13.26 -5.08
C VAL A 233 -10.60 12.20 -3.99
N ALA A 234 -10.09 12.42 -2.78
CA ALA A 234 -10.29 11.51 -1.66
C ALA A 234 -11.78 11.34 -1.31
N LEU A 235 -12.54 12.44 -1.23
CA LEU A 235 -13.99 12.40 -0.98
C LEU A 235 -14.73 11.61 -2.06
N LEU A 236 -14.39 11.82 -3.33
CA LEU A 236 -14.98 11.06 -4.44
C LEU A 236 -14.67 9.56 -4.32
N THR A 237 -13.42 9.19 -3.99
CA THR A 237 -13.04 7.78 -3.83
C THR A 237 -13.66 7.13 -2.60
N LEU A 238 -13.87 7.86 -1.51
CA LEU A 238 -14.56 7.36 -0.32
C LEU A 238 -16.03 7.03 -0.60
N GLY A 239 -16.66 7.66 -1.60
CA GLY A 239 -18.00 7.30 -2.05
C GLY A 239 -18.14 5.83 -2.45
N PHE A 240 -17.06 5.17 -2.87
CA PHE A 240 -17.07 3.73 -3.16
C PHE A 240 -17.40 2.87 -1.93
N GLY A 241 -17.13 3.37 -0.72
CA GLY A 241 -17.44 2.66 0.53
C GLY A 241 -18.92 2.62 0.90
N VAL A 242 -19.81 3.24 0.10
CA VAL A 242 -21.28 3.18 0.28
C VAL A 242 -21.88 1.93 -0.40
N LEU A 243 -21.11 1.26 -1.28
CA LEU A 243 -21.48 0.01 -1.94
C LEU A 243 -21.47 -1.18 -0.96
#